data_AF-A0A7G9SLQ9-F1
#
_entry.id   AF-A0A7G9SLQ9-F1
#
_cell.length_a   1.000
_cell.length_b   1.000
_cell.length_c   1.000
_cell.angle_alpha   90.00
_cell.angle_beta   90.00
_cell.angle_gamma   90.00
#
_symmetry.space_group_name_H-M   'P 1'
#
loop_
_entity.id
_entity.type
_entity.pdbx_description
1 polymer ?
#
loop_
_entity_poly.entity_id
_entity_poly.type
_entity_poly.pdbx_seq_one_letter_code
_entity_poly.pdbx_strand_id
1 'polypeptide(L)'
;MSGVQDEALAIAVSEAGGLGSMPCAMLDGVRLEAALQRFATLARPINLNFFCHQVAEPEPAEVMRWHQTLEPYYLELGLQQPEPSTAVARRTIDATTVDLLEAFRPRIVSFHFGLPAPAHLDRIKAWGATVLASATTVDEGAWLERHGADVVIAQGIEAGGHRGHFLSHDLTLQLSTADLVARLSRSLTVPIVAAGGIGNRADVLAMLAAGAVAVQPGTAYLLCPEARTTEIHRTALQQPAPASEITNLFTGRPHADS
;
A
#
# COMPACT_ATOMS: atom_id res chain seq x y z
N MET A 1 -3.26 -1.34 4.55
CA MET A 1 -3.49 -2.70 4.02
C MET A 1 -4.92 -2.81 3.49
N SER A 2 -5.12 -2.71 2.17
CA SER A 2 -6.47 -2.66 1.58
C SER A 2 -7.19 -4.00 1.71
N GLY A 3 -8.45 -4.00 2.15
CA GLY A 3 -9.29 -5.21 2.31
C GLY A 3 -9.19 -5.88 3.69
N VAL A 4 -8.20 -5.54 4.52
CA VAL A 4 -7.99 -6.14 5.85
C VAL A 4 -7.94 -5.11 6.98
N GLN A 5 -8.04 -3.82 6.67
CA GLN A 5 -8.17 -2.76 7.68
C GLN A 5 -9.11 -1.65 7.18
N ASP A 6 -9.71 -0.94 8.11
CA ASP A 6 -10.50 0.26 7.88
C ASP A 6 -10.13 1.37 8.88
N GLU A 7 -11.08 2.25 9.20
CA GLU A 7 -10.91 3.38 10.11
C GLU A 7 -10.53 2.96 11.53
N ALA A 8 -11.05 1.83 12.04
CA ALA A 8 -10.91 1.48 13.45
C ALA A 8 -9.44 1.27 13.84
N LEU A 9 -8.71 0.49 13.05
CA LEU A 9 -7.28 0.25 13.27
C LEU A 9 -6.46 1.53 13.10
N ALA A 10 -6.80 2.37 12.12
CA ALA A 10 -6.11 3.63 11.91
C ALA A 10 -6.28 4.57 13.13
N ILE A 11 -7.50 4.69 13.65
CA ILE A 11 -7.79 5.50 14.84
C ILE A 11 -7.03 4.96 16.05
N ALA A 12 -7.13 3.65 16.33
CA ALA A 12 -6.47 3.03 17.47
C ALA A 12 -4.96 3.26 17.49
N VAL A 13 -4.28 3.10 16.34
CA VAL A 13 -2.84 3.36 16.23
C VAL A 13 -2.51 4.84 16.44
N SER A 14 -3.31 5.75 15.89
CA SER A 14 -3.10 7.19 16.03
C SER A 14 -3.27 7.65 17.48
N GLU A 15 -4.33 7.21 18.16
CA GLU A 15 -4.57 7.48 19.57
C GLU A 15 -3.46 6.92 20.47
N ALA A 16 -2.90 5.76 20.12
CA ALA A 16 -1.82 5.12 20.87
C ALA A 16 -0.45 5.82 20.76
N GLY A 17 -0.20 6.65 19.75
CA GLY A 17 1.11 7.33 19.59
C GLY A 17 1.71 7.24 18.20
N GLY A 18 1.22 6.30 17.39
CA GLY A 18 1.72 6.06 16.05
C GLY A 18 1.04 6.91 14.99
N LEU A 19 1.32 6.57 13.74
CA LEU A 19 0.62 7.10 12.58
C LEU A 19 -0.33 6.05 12.01
N GLY A 20 -1.60 6.14 12.40
CA GLY A 20 -2.67 5.35 11.80
C GLY A 20 -2.75 5.58 10.29
N SER A 21 -3.05 4.55 9.51
CA SER A 21 -3.15 4.65 8.05
C SER A 21 -4.44 4.01 7.53
N MET A 22 -5.19 4.72 6.68
CA MET A 22 -6.39 4.20 6.00
C MET A 22 -6.11 3.94 4.51
N PRO A 23 -6.35 2.73 3.98
CA PRO A 23 -6.21 2.44 2.57
C PRO A 23 -7.45 2.89 1.80
N CYS A 24 -7.29 3.81 0.86
CA CYS A 24 -8.39 4.44 0.13
C CYS A 24 -8.66 3.79 -1.23
N ALA A 25 -7.78 2.90 -1.72
CA ALA A 25 -7.88 2.32 -3.06
C ALA A 25 -9.21 1.57 -3.35
N MET A 26 -9.94 1.11 -2.34
CA MET A 26 -11.23 0.41 -2.49
C MET A 26 -12.44 1.25 -2.05
N LEU A 27 -12.23 2.51 -1.65
CA LEU A 27 -13.29 3.41 -1.16
C LEU A 27 -13.87 4.25 -2.30
N ASP A 28 -15.18 4.42 -2.30
CA ASP A 28 -15.87 5.38 -3.18
C ASP A 28 -15.90 6.76 -2.54
N GLY A 29 -16.33 7.77 -3.31
CA GLY A 29 -16.38 9.14 -2.84
C GLY A 29 -17.20 9.30 -1.56
N VAL A 30 -18.33 8.59 -1.45
CA VAL A 30 -19.20 8.64 -0.26
C VAL A 30 -18.49 8.09 0.98
N ARG A 31 -17.87 6.90 0.88
CA ARG A 31 -17.15 6.30 2.00
C ARG A 31 -15.88 7.08 2.35
N LEU A 32 -15.17 7.61 1.35
CA LEU A 32 -14.00 8.44 1.57
C LEU A 32 -14.37 9.75 2.28
N GLU A 33 -15.45 10.41 1.87
CA GLU A 33 -15.96 11.62 2.50
C GLU A 33 -16.35 11.37 3.96
N ALA A 34 -17.10 10.29 4.24
CA ALA A 34 -17.46 9.92 5.60
C ALA A 34 -16.23 9.70 6.49
N ALA A 35 -15.20 9.01 5.98
CA ALA A 35 -13.95 8.82 6.69
C ALA A 35 -13.20 10.14 6.93
N LEU A 36 -13.16 11.04 5.94
CA LEU A 36 -12.54 12.36 6.05
C LEU A 36 -13.25 13.23 7.10
N GLN A 37 -14.58 13.26 7.11
CA GLN A 37 -15.38 13.95 8.13
C GLN A 37 -15.05 13.44 9.52
N ARG A 38 -14.92 12.12 9.69
CA ARG A 38 -14.53 11.52 10.97
C ARG A 38 -13.11 11.92 11.36
N PHE A 39 -12.15 11.77 10.45
CA PHE A 39 -10.74 12.05 10.73
C PHE A 39 -10.46 13.53 11.01
N ALA A 40 -11.26 14.45 10.46
CA ALA A 40 -11.17 15.88 10.75
C ALA A 40 -11.43 16.21 12.23
N THR A 41 -12.12 15.33 12.97
CA THR A 41 -12.40 15.51 14.41
C THR A 41 -11.30 14.95 15.32
N LEU A 42 -10.32 14.22 14.77
CA LEU A 42 -9.26 13.59 15.54
C LEU A 42 -8.14 14.59 15.86
N ALA A 43 -7.65 14.55 17.10
CA ALA A 43 -6.52 15.38 17.51
C ALA A 43 -5.24 15.01 16.72
N ARG A 44 -5.01 13.71 16.49
CA ARG A 44 -3.82 13.17 15.84
C ARG A 44 -4.09 12.84 14.37
N PRO A 45 -3.09 12.99 13.48
CA PRO A 45 -3.27 12.76 12.05
C PRO A 45 -3.48 11.28 11.74
N ILE A 46 -4.13 11.05 10.60
CA ILE A 46 -4.23 9.76 9.92
C ILE A 46 -3.57 9.92 8.55
N ASN A 47 -2.78 8.93 8.13
CA ASN A 47 -2.27 8.81 6.78
C ASN A 47 -3.35 8.22 5.86
N LEU A 48 -3.62 8.89 4.74
CA LEU A 48 -4.52 8.37 3.70
C LEU A 48 -3.70 7.79 2.55
N ASN A 49 -3.86 6.49 2.27
CA ASN A 49 -3.09 5.79 1.27
C ASN A 49 -3.85 5.60 -0.05
N PHE A 50 -3.26 6.00 -1.16
CA PHE A 50 -3.83 5.89 -2.50
C PHE A 50 -2.92 5.13 -3.46
N PHE A 51 -3.53 4.49 -4.46
CA PHE A 51 -2.82 3.96 -5.61
C PHE A 51 -2.72 5.04 -6.70
N CYS A 52 -1.61 5.07 -7.43
CA CYS A 52 -1.37 6.06 -8.47
C CYS A 52 -0.80 5.47 -9.77
N HIS A 53 -0.83 4.15 -9.92
CA HIS A 53 -0.43 3.51 -11.17
C HIS A 53 -1.38 3.88 -12.31
N GLN A 54 -0.89 3.81 -13.55
CA GLN A 54 -1.79 3.82 -14.70
C GLN A 54 -2.50 2.47 -14.79
N VAL A 55 -3.82 2.50 -14.90
CA VAL A 55 -4.63 1.32 -15.18
C VAL A 55 -4.66 1.14 -16.69
N ALA A 56 -3.97 0.12 -17.20
CA ALA A 56 -4.13 -0.30 -18.58
C ALA A 56 -5.50 -0.98 -18.73
N GLU A 57 -6.23 -0.68 -19.81
CA GLU A 57 -7.44 -1.43 -20.12
C GLU A 57 -7.06 -2.87 -20.46
N PRO A 58 -7.67 -3.87 -19.80
CA PRO A 58 -7.38 -5.27 -20.09
C PRO A 58 -7.72 -5.61 -21.54
N GLU A 59 -6.85 -6.33 -22.24
CA GLU A 59 -7.18 -6.82 -23.58
C GLU A 59 -8.30 -7.89 -23.46
N PRO A 60 -9.41 -7.78 -24.20
CA PRO A 60 -10.50 -8.76 -24.11
C PRO A 60 -10.03 -10.21 -24.33
N ALA A 61 -9.05 -10.42 -25.21
CA ALA A 61 -8.47 -11.74 -25.46
C ALA A 61 -7.68 -12.28 -24.24
N GLU A 62 -6.99 -11.42 -23.50
CA GLU A 62 -6.32 -11.80 -22.24
C GLU A 62 -7.32 -12.18 -21.16
N VAL A 63 -8.38 -11.38 -21.00
CA VAL A 63 -9.46 -11.68 -20.04
C VAL A 63 -10.10 -13.03 -20.35
N MET A 64 -10.39 -13.30 -21.64
CA MET A 64 -10.97 -14.58 -22.06
C MET A 64 -10.02 -15.77 -21.83
N ARG A 65 -8.72 -15.63 -22.12
CA ARG A 65 -7.73 -16.68 -21.85
C ARG A 65 -7.61 -16.98 -20.36
N TRP A 66 -7.60 -15.94 -19.52
CA TRP A 66 -7.56 -16.10 -18.08
C TRP A 66 -8.83 -16.78 -17.56
N HIS A 67 -9.99 -16.37 -18.08
CA HIS A 67 -11.29 -16.98 -17.77
C HIS A 67 -11.30 -18.49 -18.10
N GLN A 68 -10.87 -18.87 -19.30
CA GLN A 68 -10.75 -20.29 -19.70
C GLN A 68 -9.76 -21.07 -18.83
N THR A 69 -8.64 -20.44 -18.44
CA THR A 69 -7.64 -21.08 -17.57
C THR A 69 -8.22 -21.46 -16.20
N LEU A 70 -9.18 -20.68 -15.69
CA LEU A 70 -9.80 -20.92 -14.39
C LEU A 70 -11.02 -21.84 -14.43
N GLU A 71 -11.58 -22.14 -15.61
CA GLU A 71 -12.77 -22.98 -15.78
C GLU A 71 -12.70 -24.32 -15.03
N PRO A 72 -11.58 -25.07 -15.05
CA PRO A 72 -11.49 -26.35 -14.32
C PRO A 72 -11.74 -26.22 -12.82
N TYR A 73 -11.32 -25.13 -12.19
CA TYR A 73 -11.52 -24.90 -10.75
C TYR A 73 -12.98 -24.60 -10.41
N TYR A 74 -13.70 -23.87 -11.28
CA TYR A 74 -15.12 -23.64 -11.11
C TYR A 74 -15.91 -24.95 -11.22
N LEU A 75 -15.56 -25.79 -12.19
CA LEU A 75 -16.17 -27.11 -12.37
C LEU A 75 -15.91 -28.04 -11.17
N GLU A 76 -14.67 -28.09 -10.68
CA GLU A 76 -14.29 -28.88 -9.50
C GLU A 76 -15.11 -28.49 -8.25
N LEU A 77 -15.31 -27.19 -8.05
CA LEU A 77 -16.06 -26.66 -6.90
C LEU A 77 -17.59 -26.64 -7.10
N GLY A 78 -18.08 -27.04 -8.28
CA GLY A 78 -19.51 -26.97 -8.61
C GLY A 78 -20.06 -25.54 -8.65
N LEU A 79 -19.20 -24.56 -8.94
CA LEU A 79 -19.54 -23.14 -8.96
C LEU A 79 -19.85 -22.67 -10.39
N GLN A 80 -20.81 -21.77 -10.50
CA GLN A 80 -21.01 -21.03 -11.75
C GLN A 80 -19.87 -20.04 -11.93
N GLN A 81 -19.17 -20.13 -13.07
CA GLN A 81 -18.14 -19.16 -13.43
C GLN A 81 -18.78 -17.79 -13.70
N PRO A 82 -18.22 -16.69 -13.16
CA PRO A 82 -18.74 -15.35 -13.43
C PRO A 82 -18.50 -14.95 -14.90
N GLU A 83 -19.32 -14.04 -15.41
CA GLU A 83 -19.06 -13.44 -16.72
C GLU A 83 -17.71 -12.70 -16.74
N PRO A 84 -16.95 -12.77 -17.85
CA PRO A 84 -15.74 -11.97 -18.03
C PRO A 84 -16.01 -10.48 -17.76
N SER A 85 -15.18 -9.86 -16.92
CA SER A 85 -15.35 -8.46 -16.51
C SER A 85 -14.04 -7.71 -16.51
N THR A 86 -14.08 -6.45 -16.94
CA THR A 86 -12.99 -5.48 -16.84
C THR A 86 -13.12 -4.57 -15.61
N ALA A 87 -14.09 -4.83 -14.73
CA ALA A 87 -14.36 -4.00 -13.57
C ALA A 87 -13.14 -3.94 -12.62
N VAL A 88 -12.69 -2.72 -12.33
CA VAL A 88 -11.51 -2.50 -11.50
C VAL A 88 -11.93 -2.37 -10.04
N ALA A 89 -11.56 -3.36 -9.21
CA ALA A 89 -11.88 -3.34 -7.78
C ALA A 89 -11.10 -2.28 -6.98
N ARG A 90 -10.02 -1.75 -7.56
CA ARG A 90 -9.13 -0.76 -6.91
C ARG A 90 -8.95 0.46 -7.78
N ARG A 91 -9.34 1.62 -7.26
CA ARG A 91 -9.22 2.91 -7.93
C ARG A 91 -7.87 3.54 -7.70
N THR A 92 -7.41 4.26 -8.71
CA THR A 92 -6.28 5.17 -8.64
C THR A 92 -6.80 6.57 -8.33
N ILE A 93 -5.98 7.38 -7.66
CA ILE A 93 -6.35 8.76 -7.37
C ILE A 93 -6.58 9.56 -8.66
N ASP A 94 -7.71 10.25 -8.71
CA ASP A 94 -8.16 11.08 -9.83
C ASP A 94 -8.52 12.50 -9.36
N ALA A 95 -8.91 13.38 -10.30
CA ALA A 95 -9.24 14.77 -10.00
C ALA A 95 -10.37 14.89 -8.97
N THR A 96 -11.42 14.07 -9.07
CA THR A 96 -12.56 14.07 -8.13
C THR A 96 -12.12 13.68 -6.72
N THR A 97 -11.23 12.71 -6.59
CA THR A 97 -10.64 12.33 -5.30
C THR A 97 -9.82 13.48 -4.73
N VAL A 98 -9.02 14.18 -5.54
CA VAL A 98 -8.23 15.34 -5.10
C VAL A 98 -9.14 16.49 -4.65
N ASP A 99 -10.22 16.78 -5.39
CA ASP A 99 -11.20 17.81 -5.01
C ASP A 99 -11.80 17.53 -3.63
N LEU A 100 -12.15 16.26 -3.38
CA LEU A 100 -12.67 15.84 -2.09
C LEU A 100 -11.61 15.96 -0.98
N LEU A 101 -10.36 15.52 -1.23
CA LEU A 101 -9.28 15.66 -0.26
C LEU A 101 -9.00 17.14 0.08
N GLU A 102 -9.02 18.03 -0.90
CA GLU A 102 -8.73 19.45 -0.73
C GLU A 102 -9.73 20.15 0.20
N ALA A 103 -10.98 19.70 0.23
CA ALA A 103 -12.00 20.21 1.15
C ALA A 103 -11.67 19.92 2.63
N PHE A 104 -10.96 18.82 2.90
CA PHE A 104 -10.61 18.37 4.26
C PHE A 104 -9.14 18.56 4.63
N ARG A 105 -8.25 18.78 3.64
CA ARG A 105 -6.82 19.04 3.79
C ARG A 105 -6.12 18.04 4.71
N PRO A 106 -6.14 16.73 4.39
CA PRO A 106 -5.46 15.73 5.21
C PRO A 106 -3.98 16.08 5.36
N ARG A 107 -3.47 15.95 6.59
CA ARG A 107 -2.08 16.30 6.93
C ARG A 107 -1.05 15.37 6.30
N ILE A 108 -1.43 14.11 6.06
CA ILE A 108 -0.52 13.07 5.56
C ILE A 108 -1.23 12.25 4.49
N VAL A 109 -0.60 12.17 3.32
CA VAL A 109 -1.08 11.38 2.17
C VAL A 109 0.07 10.49 1.71
N SER A 110 -0.21 9.21 1.49
CA SER A 110 0.77 8.26 0.98
C SER A 110 0.36 7.65 -0.35
N PHE A 111 1.33 7.38 -1.20
CA PHE A 111 1.14 6.78 -2.49
C PHE A 111 1.85 5.44 -2.60
N HIS A 112 1.20 4.53 -3.32
CA HIS A 112 1.77 3.26 -3.74
C HIS A 112 1.79 3.21 -5.28
N PHE A 113 2.85 2.60 -5.82
CA PHE A 113 3.16 2.54 -7.26
C PHE A 113 3.57 3.89 -7.89
N GLY A 114 4.37 4.69 -7.17
CA GLY A 114 4.90 5.96 -7.65
C GLY A 114 4.24 7.18 -6.99
N LEU A 115 4.04 8.23 -7.79
CA LEU A 115 3.35 9.47 -7.42
C LEU A 115 2.19 9.73 -8.39
N PRO A 116 1.15 10.50 -7.98
CA PRO A 116 0.09 10.90 -8.89
C PRO A 116 0.60 11.85 -9.97
N ALA A 117 -0.25 12.17 -10.95
CA ALA A 117 0.06 13.18 -11.96
C ALA A 117 0.55 14.49 -11.29
N PRO A 118 1.55 15.21 -11.86
CA PRO A 118 2.15 16.39 -11.22
C PRO A 118 1.12 17.43 -10.77
N ALA A 119 0.10 17.73 -11.58
CA ALA A 119 -0.95 18.67 -11.22
C ALA A 119 -1.77 18.23 -9.99
N HIS A 120 -1.97 16.92 -9.78
CA HIS A 120 -2.63 16.40 -8.57
C HIS A 120 -1.69 16.51 -7.36
N LEU A 121 -0.40 16.19 -7.54
CA LEU A 121 0.59 16.30 -6.48
C LEU A 121 0.73 17.75 -6.00
N ASP A 122 0.86 18.71 -6.93
CA ASP A 122 0.99 20.13 -6.62
C ASP A 122 -0.19 20.65 -5.79
N ARG A 123 -1.42 20.25 -6.16
CA ARG A 123 -2.62 20.56 -5.38
C ARG A 123 -2.57 19.99 -3.97
N ILE A 124 -2.18 18.71 -3.83
CA ILE A 124 -2.04 18.04 -2.53
C ILE A 124 -1.02 18.75 -1.64
N LYS A 125 0.12 19.14 -2.21
CA LYS A 125 1.15 19.88 -1.48
C LYS A 125 0.75 21.32 -1.16
N ALA A 126 -0.10 21.95 -1.98
CA ALA A 126 -0.52 23.34 -1.79
C ALA A 126 -1.30 23.59 -0.48
N TRP A 127 -1.97 22.57 0.07
CA TRP A 127 -2.61 22.68 1.40
C TRP A 127 -1.69 22.27 2.56
N GLY A 128 -0.44 21.93 2.28
CA GLY A 128 0.57 21.57 3.29
C GLY A 128 0.55 20.11 3.73
N ALA A 129 0.02 19.18 2.92
CA ALA A 129 0.17 17.75 3.21
C ALA A 129 1.64 17.31 3.11
N THR A 130 2.05 16.46 4.05
CA THR A 130 3.26 15.65 3.91
C THR A 130 2.96 14.45 3.00
N VAL A 131 3.72 14.32 1.92
CA VAL A 131 3.57 13.24 0.94
C VAL A 131 4.59 12.13 1.17
N LEU A 132 4.08 10.91 1.38
CA LEU A 132 4.89 9.69 1.47
C LEU A 132 4.72 8.88 0.18
N ALA A 133 5.75 8.18 -0.28
CA ALA A 133 5.61 7.24 -1.39
C ALA A 133 6.53 6.03 -1.26
N SER A 134 6.09 4.87 -1.75
CA SER A 134 6.85 3.61 -1.66
C SER A 134 7.88 3.47 -2.78
N ALA A 135 9.10 3.08 -2.41
CA ALA A 135 10.17 2.67 -3.32
C ALA A 135 10.62 1.25 -2.98
N THR A 136 10.95 0.46 -4.00
CA THR A 136 11.49 -0.91 -3.86
C THR A 136 12.96 -0.99 -4.30
N THR A 137 13.46 0.07 -4.94
CA THR A 137 14.85 0.22 -5.40
C THR A 137 15.40 1.60 -5.05
N VAL A 138 16.72 1.76 -5.14
CA VAL A 138 17.39 3.06 -4.93
C VAL A 138 16.98 4.07 -6.00
N ASP A 139 16.86 3.62 -7.26
CA ASP A 139 16.46 4.47 -8.38
C ASP A 139 15.05 5.01 -8.22
N GLU A 140 14.12 4.19 -7.72
CA GLU A 140 12.77 4.62 -7.38
C GLU A 140 12.79 5.67 -6.26
N GLY A 141 13.59 5.47 -5.21
CA GLY A 141 13.72 6.46 -4.13
C GLY A 141 14.26 7.80 -4.64
N ALA A 142 15.30 7.79 -5.47
CA ALA A 142 15.85 9.00 -6.09
C ALA A 142 14.88 9.65 -7.07
N TRP A 143 14.02 8.86 -7.73
CA TRP A 143 12.93 9.40 -8.53
C TRP A 143 11.88 10.10 -7.65
N LEU A 144 11.42 9.46 -6.57
CA LEU A 144 10.42 10.03 -5.67
C LEU A 144 10.86 11.36 -5.05
N GLU A 145 12.10 11.43 -4.54
CA GLU A 145 12.66 12.67 -3.99
C GLU A 145 12.67 13.80 -5.03
N ARG A 146 13.17 13.53 -6.24
CA ARG A 146 13.21 14.51 -7.33
C ARG A 146 11.84 15.00 -7.77
N HIS A 147 10.80 14.19 -7.59
CA HIS A 147 9.43 14.50 -8.00
C HIS A 147 8.55 14.96 -6.82
N GLY A 148 9.15 15.25 -5.66
CA GLY A 148 8.48 15.96 -4.58
C GLY A 148 7.82 15.10 -3.51
N ALA A 149 8.21 13.83 -3.35
CA ALA A 149 7.89 13.11 -2.12
C ALA A 149 8.65 13.73 -0.94
N ASP A 150 7.98 13.93 0.20
CA ASP A 150 8.59 14.47 1.42
C ASP A 150 9.23 13.37 2.27
N VAL A 151 8.81 12.12 2.08
CA VAL A 151 9.29 10.93 2.78
C VAL A 151 9.23 9.72 1.84
N VAL A 152 10.27 8.89 1.85
CA VAL A 152 10.32 7.65 1.08
C VAL A 152 10.09 6.45 1.99
N ILE A 153 9.11 5.61 1.62
CA ILE A 153 8.86 4.32 2.27
C ILE A 153 9.70 3.26 1.54
N ALA A 154 10.78 2.80 2.16
CA ALA A 154 11.64 1.73 1.68
C ALA A 154 10.94 0.37 1.87
N GLN A 155 10.32 -0.15 0.81
CA GLN A 155 9.56 -1.38 0.84
C GLN A 155 10.42 -2.57 0.39
N GLY A 156 11.01 -3.28 1.35
CA GLY A 156 11.83 -4.46 1.09
C GLY A 156 11.03 -5.66 0.57
N ILE A 157 11.75 -6.69 0.11
CA ILE A 157 11.18 -7.93 -0.43
C ILE A 157 10.39 -8.72 0.63
N GLU A 158 10.69 -8.52 1.92
CA GLU A 158 10.01 -9.12 3.07
C GLU A 158 8.62 -8.52 3.33
N ALA A 159 8.23 -7.47 2.61
CA ALA A 159 6.92 -6.87 2.76
C ALA A 159 5.83 -7.73 2.12
N GLY A 160 4.88 -8.17 2.95
CA GLY A 160 3.58 -8.67 2.49
C GLY A 160 2.83 -7.61 1.69
N GLY A 161 1.84 -8.03 0.89
CA GLY A 161 1.11 -7.09 0.06
C GLY A 161 1.73 -6.90 -1.34
N HIS A 162 1.15 -5.97 -2.09
CA HIS A 162 1.65 -5.60 -3.41
C HIS A 162 3.07 -5.07 -3.35
N ARG A 163 3.87 -5.43 -4.36
CA ARG A 163 5.16 -4.79 -4.60
C ARG A 163 4.95 -3.42 -5.22
N GLY A 164 5.40 -2.37 -4.53
CA GLY A 164 5.18 -0.97 -4.89
C GLY A 164 6.04 -0.43 -6.03
N HIS A 165 6.73 -1.30 -6.78
CA HIS A 165 7.61 -0.93 -7.88
C HIS A 165 6.84 -0.24 -9.01
N PHE A 166 7.51 0.69 -9.68
CA PHE A 166 6.94 1.51 -10.74
C PHE A 166 7.93 1.93 -11.84
N LEU A 167 9.25 1.80 -11.64
CA LEU A 167 10.23 2.10 -12.70
C LEU A 167 10.64 0.88 -13.53
N SER A 168 10.72 -0.29 -12.90
CA SER A 168 11.10 -1.55 -13.56
C SER A 168 10.20 -2.69 -13.07
N HIS A 169 9.88 -3.61 -13.97
CA HIS A 169 9.17 -4.86 -13.65
C HIS A 169 10.10 -6.02 -13.35
N ASP A 170 11.41 -5.82 -13.43
CA ASP A 170 12.40 -6.82 -13.02
C ASP A 170 12.45 -6.92 -11.49
N LEU A 171 11.81 -7.97 -10.97
CA LEU A 171 11.73 -8.23 -9.53
C LEU A 171 13.12 -8.53 -8.91
N THR A 172 14.11 -8.92 -9.70
CA THR A 172 15.46 -9.24 -9.20
C THR A 172 16.22 -8.00 -8.72
N LEU A 173 15.74 -6.80 -9.08
CA LEU A 173 16.29 -5.52 -8.62
C LEU A 173 15.84 -5.15 -7.20
N GLN A 174 14.81 -5.79 -6.66
CA GLN A 174 14.32 -5.49 -5.31
C GLN A 174 15.29 -6.00 -4.25
N LEU A 175 15.42 -5.21 -3.17
CA LEU A 175 16.38 -5.45 -2.10
C LEU A 175 15.67 -5.90 -0.82
N SER A 176 16.45 -6.49 0.10
CA SER A 176 16.03 -6.68 1.49
C SER A 176 15.67 -5.33 2.12
N THR A 177 14.77 -5.32 3.11
CA THR A 177 14.39 -4.07 3.81
C THR A 177 15.62 -3.37 4.38
N ALA A 178 16.54 -4.13 5.01
CA ALA A 178 17.74 -3.58 5.62
C ALA A 178 18.69 -2.93 4.59
N ASP A 179 18.96 -3.62 3.47
CA ASP A 179 19.84 -3.09 2.42
C ASP A 179 19.23 -1.87 1.72
N LEU A 180 17.92 -1.91 1.45
CA LEU A 180 17.22 -0.81 0.82
C LEU A 180 17.24 0.44 1.70
N VAL A 181 16.94 0.31 2.99
CA VAL A 181 17.02 1.40 3.97
C VAL A 181 18.42 1.98 4.05
N ALA A 182 19.45 1.13 4.18
CA ALA A 182 20.83 1.57 4.32
C ALA A 182 21.35 2.31 3.08
N ARG A 183 20.91 1.91 1.87
CA ARG A 183 21.29 2.59 0.63
C ARG A 183 20.55 3.91 0.45
N LEU A 184 19.23 3.92 0.65
CA LEU A 184 18.41 5.11 0.50
C LEU A 184 18.76 6.20 1.51
N SER A 185 19.02 5.84 2.78
CA SER A 185 19.39 6.81 3.83
C SER A 185 20.73 7.51 3.56
N ARG A 186 21.60 6.90 2.74
CA ARG A 186 22.87 7.48 2.31
C ARG A 186 22.75 8.29 1.03
N SER A 187 21.79 7.97 0.16
CA SER A 187 21.66 8.60 -1.15
C SER A 187 20.64 9.74 -1.20
N LEU A 188 19.64 9.73 -0.32
CA LEU A 188 18.56 10.71 -0.28
C LEU A 188 18.73 11.67 0.89
N THR A 189 18.13 12.84 0.76
CA THR A 189 18.02 13.87 1.80
C THR A 189 16.69 13.79 2.56
N VAL A 190 15.64 13.27 1.92
CA VAL A 190 14.34 13.04 2.56
C VAL A 190 14.38 11.88 3.56
N PRO A 191 13.56 11.90 4.63
CA PRO A 191 13.53 10.83 5.61
C PRO A 191 13.07 9.49 5.01
N ILE A 192 13.64 8.40 5.52
CA ILE A 192 13.33 7.03 5.09
C ILE A 192 12.49 6.29 6.14
N VAL A 193 11.37 5.70 5.72
CA VAL A 193 10.53 4.81 6.53
C VAL A 193 10.73 3.37 6.08
N ALA A 194 11.14 2.48 6.98
CA ALA A 194 11.34 1.07 6.63
C ALA A 194 10.01 0.30 6.61
N ALA A 195 9.78 -0.53 5.58
CA ALA A 195 8.61 -1.38 5.46
C ALA A 195 8.98 -2.78 4.93
N GLY A 196 8.60 -3.82 5.68
CA GLY A 196 8.79 -5.23 5.30
C GLY A 196 9.58 -6.02 6.34
N GLY A 197 9.04 -7.16 6.79
CA GLY A 197 9.68 -8.02 7.78
C GLY A 197 9.77 -7.45 9.21
N ILE A 198 8.96 -6.44 9.55
CA ILE A 198 9.00 -5.77 10.86
C ILE A 198 7.83 -6.26 11.71
N GLY A 199 8.09 -7.16 12.67
CA GLY A 199 7.09 -7.78 13.52
C GLY A 199 7.24 -7.48 15.02
N ASN A 200 8.44 -7.12 15.46
CA ASN A 200 8.73 -6.95 16.89
C ASN A 200 9.71 -5.78 17.16
N ARG A 201 9.96 -5.50 18.44
CA ARG A 201 10.85 -4.41 18.88
C ARG A 201 12.28 -4.52 18.33
N ALA A 202 12.84 -5.72 18.25
CA ALA A 202 14.20 -5.91 17.74
C ALA A 202 14.27 -5.52 16.26
N ASP A 203 13.27 -5.89 15.45
CA ASP A 203 13.19 -5.51 14.05
C ASP A 203 13.12 -3.98 13.90
N VAL A 204 12.31 -3.31 14.74
CA VAL A 204 12.23 -1.85 14.76
C VAL A 204 13.60 -1.23 15.04
N LEU A 205 14.28 -1.68 16.10
CA LEU A 205 15.60 -1.16 16.45
C LEU A 205 16.64 -1.42 15.36
N ALA A 206 16.56 -2.57 14.68
CA ALA A 206 17.44 -2.89 13.56
C ALA A 206 17.24 -1.93 12.38
N MET A 207 15.99 -1.61 12.04
CA MET A 207 15.69 -0.67 10.95
C MET A 207 16.10 0.77 11.28
N LEU A 208 15.90 1.21 12.53
CA LEU A 208 16.38 2.52 12.99
C LEU A 208 17.92 2.59 12.93
N ALA A 209 18.61 1.52 13.35
CA ALA A 209 20.07 1.45 13.27
C ALA A 209 20.59 1.44 11.81
N ALA A 210 19.80 0.90 10.87
CA ALA A 210 20.11 0.94 9.45
C ALA A 210 19.91 2.32 8.80
N GLY A 211 19.32 3.29 9.52
CA GLY A 211 19.15 4.66 9.06
C GLY A 211 17.70 5.06 8.72
N ALA A 212 16.70 4.22 9.02
CA ALA A 212 15.31 4.65 8.95
C ALA A 212 14.97 5.61 10.10
N VAL A 213 14.08 6.58 9.86
CA VAL A 213 13.56 7.47 10.90
C VAL A 213 12.31 6.91 11.58
N ALA A 214 11.63 5.99 10.91
CA ALA A 214 10.44 5.30 11.39
C ALA A 214 10.26 3.96 10.66
N VAL A 215 9.27 3.19 11.10
CA VAL A 215 8.90 1.90 10.52
C VAL A 215 7.42 1.88 10.14
N GLN A 216 7.07 1.08 9.15
CA GLN A 216 5.69 0.83 8.73
C GLN A 216 5.38 -0.68 8.78
N PRO A 217 5.11 -1.24 9.97
CA PRO A 217 4.73 -2.64 10.11
C PRO A 217 3.31 -2.86 9.56
N GLY A 218 3.15 -3.89 8.72
CA GLY A 218 1.86 -4.29 8.15
C GLY A 218 1.33 -5.56 8.82
N THR A 219 1.94 -6.70 8.47
CA THR A 219 1.55 -8.05 8.94
C THR A 219 1.38 -8.13 10.46
N ALA A 220 2.19 -7.41 11.24
CA ALA A 220 2.11 -7.37 12.70
C ALA A 220 0.73 -6.92 13.23
N TYR A 221 -0.02 -6.13 12.47
CA TYR A 221 -1.35 -5.64 12.85
C TYR A 221 -2.50 -6.53 12.37
N LEU A 222 -2.25 -7.55 11.54
CA LEU A 222 -3.33 -8.37 10.95
C LEU A 222 -4.12 -9.18 11.97
N LEU A 223 -3.56 -9.43 13.15
CA LEU A 223 -4.23 -10.14 14.24
C LEU A 223 -4.88 -9.20 15.28
N CYS A 224 -4.72 -7.89 15.18
CA CYS A 224 -5.35 -6.94 16.11
C CYS A 224 -6.88 -7.01 16.02
N PRO A 225 -7.61 -6.80 17.13
CA PRO A 225 -9.08 -6.88 17.14
C PRO A 225 -9.75 -5.83 16.24
N GLU A 226 -9.09 -4.70 15.98
CA GLU A 226 -9.56 -3.65 15.08
C GLU A 226 -9.32 -3.99 13.59
N ALA A 227 -8.52 -5.02 13.29
CA ALA A 227 -8.28 -5.45 11.92
C ALA A 227 -9.46 -6.27 11.38
N ARG A 228 -9.76 -6.09 10.08
CA ARG A 228 -10.83 -6.78 9.36
C ARG A 228 -10.36 -8.01 8.60
N THR A 229 -9.20 -8.52 8.97
CA THR A 229 -8.67 -9.81 8.54
C THR A 229 -9.72 -10.89 8.80
N THR A 230 -10.07 -11.66 7.75
CA THR A 230 -11.06 -12.72 7.84
C THR A 230 -10.61 -13.83 8.78
N GLU A 231 -11.54 -14.59 9.35
CA GLU A 231 -11.20 -15.67 10.29
C GLU A 231 -10.30 -16.74 9.65
N ILE A 232 -10.54 -17.06 8.37
CA ILE A 232 -9.71 -18.01 7.62
C ILE A 232 -8.27 -17.49 7.47
N HIS A 233 -8.10 -16.19 7.19
CA HIS A 233 -6.79 -15.57 7.06
C HIS A 233 -6.09 -15.43 8.42
N ARG A 234 -6.82 -15.07 9.48
CA ARG A 234 -6.30 -15.06 10.87
C ARG A 234 -5.82 -16.44 11.30
N THR A 235 -6.55 -17.49 10.95
CA THR A 235 -6.15 -18.87 11.23
C THR A 235 -4.87 -19.21 10.49
N ALA A 236 -4.79 -18.91 9.18
CA ALA A 236 -3.60 -19.15 8.36
C ALA A 236 -2.35 -18.46 8.91
N LEU A 237 -2.45 -17.19 9.30
CA LEU A 237 -1.35 -16.40 9.89
C LEU A 237 -0.77 -16.99 11.18
N GLN A 238 -1.54 -17.82 11.90
CA GLN A 238 -1.14 -18.44 13.15
C GLN A 238 -0.59 -19.86 12.97
N GLN A 239 -0.74 -20.46 11.79
CA GLN A 239 -0.20 -21.78 11.50
C GLN A 239 1.27 -21.68 11.07
N PRO A 240 2.08 -22.72 11.32
CA PRO A 240 3.36 -22.88 10.66
C PRO A 240 3.12 -22.98 9.15
N ALA A 241 3.51 -21.95 8.40
CA ALA A 241 3.39 -21.90 6.96
C ALA A 241 4.77 -21.98 6.30
N PRO A 242 4.87 -22.47 5.05
CA PRO A 242 6.06 -22.24 4.23
C PRO A 242 6.31 -20.75 4.05
N ALA A 243 7.51 -20.40 3.57
CA ALA A 243 7.84 -19.01 3.25
C ALA A 243 6.81 -18.43 2.28
N SER A 244 6.46 -17.15 2.48
CA SER A 244 5.59 -16.41 1.57
C SER A 244 6.21 -16.33 0.18
N GLU A 245 5.37 -16.42 -0.85
CA GLU A 245 5.79 -16.33 -2.24
C GLU A 245 5.18 -15.10 -2.94
N ILE A 246 5.86 -14.62 -3.97
CA ILE A 246 5.38 -13.54 -4.81
C ILE A 246 4.51 -14.13 -5.92
N THR A 247 3.25 -13.70 -5.99
CA THR A 247 2.30 -14.11 -7.00
C THR A 247 1.60 -12.91 -7.62
N ASN A 248 1.20 -13.01 -8.89
CA ASN A 248 0.34 -12.04 -9.57
C ASN A 248 -1.08 -12.57 -9.80
N LEU A 249 -1.38 -13.82 -9.43
CA LEU A 249 -2.60 -14.52 -9.82
C LEU A 249 -3.89 -13.86 -9.27
N PHE A 250 -3.80 -13.20 -8.12
CA PHE A 250 -4.97 -12.58 -7.48
C PHE A 250 -5.34 -11.21 -8.04
N THR A 251 -4.39 -10.47 -8.61
CA THR A 251 -4.58 -9.04 -8.91
C THR A 251 -3.92 -8.54 -10.19
N GLY A 252 -3.18 -9.39 -10.90
CA GLY A 252 -2.38 -9.02 -12.07
C GLY A 252 -1.06 -8.29 -11.74
N ARG A 253 -0.80 -7.96 -10.46
CA ARG A 253 0.46 -7.36 -10.00
C ARG A 253 1.17 -8.24 -8.96
N PRO A 254 2.51 -8.29 -8.96
CA PRO A 254 3.29 -9.02 -7.96
C PRO A 254 2.91 -8.61 -6.53
N HIS A 255 2.58 -9.59 -5.71
CA HIS A 255 2.15 -9.46 -4.32
C HIS A 255 2.68 -10.64 -3.52
N ALA A 256 3.25 -10.39 -2.33
CA ALA A 256 3.66 -11.45 -1.42
C ALA A 256 2.46 -11.87 -0.56
N ASP A 257 2.06 -13.14 -0.66
CA ASP A 257 0.96 -13.70 0.13
C ASP A 257 1.42 -13.84 1.59
N SER A 258 0.79 -13.10 2.50
CA SER A 258 1.22 -12.96 3.90
C SER A 258 0.12 -13.32 4.87
#